data_AF-A0A2A6CAK0-F1
#
_entry.id   AF-A0A2A6CAK0-F1
#
_cell.length_a   1.000
_cell.length_b   1.000
_cell.length_c   1.000
_cell.angle_alpha   90.00
_cell.angle_beta   90.00
_cell.angle_gamma   90.00
#
_symmetry.space_group_name_H-M   'P 1'
#
loop_
_entity.id
_entity.type
_entity.pdbx_description
1 polymer ?
#
loop_
_entity_poly.entity_id
_entity_poly.type
_entity_poly.pdbx_seq_one_letter_code
_entity_poly.pdbx_strand_id
1 'polypeptide(L)'
;MQYFLLTWSRFWNREYPCFSNYWADFVMLLDISASISKEDFLKMINFISEFLTFIDVDRTENRFSLIDFDAVAHLIIPLVPKDTTQEMMGLMKAKEHDDSGS
;
A
#
# COMPACT_ATOMS: atom_id res chain seq x y z
N MET A 1 20.10 -54.55 -21.23
CA MET A 1 20.79 -53.23 -21.23
C MET A 1 19.75 -52.16 -21.48
N GLN A 2 19.26 -51.58 -20.39
CA GLN A 2 18.49 -50.32 -20.30
C GLN A 2 19.47 -49.14 -20.45
N TYR A 3 19.15 -47.89 -20.84
CA TYR A 3 17.92 -47.18 -21.13
C TYR A 3 18.29 -45.90 -21.91
N PHE A 4 17.38 -45.49 -22.81
CA PHE A 4 16.88 -44.13 -23.06
C PHE A 4 17.83 -42.94 -23.14
N LEU A 5 17.82 -42.34 -24.33
CA LEU A 5 18.19 -40.96 -24.63
C LEU A 5 17.36 -40.00 -23.77
N LEU A 6 18.01 -39.28 -22.86
CA LEU A 6 17.42 -38.12 -22.17
C LEU A 6 17.50 -36.92 -23.11
N THR A 7 16.34 -36.45 -23.57
CA THR A 7 16.19 -35.23 -24.35
C THR A 7 16.33 -34.01 -23.45
N TRP A 8 17.10 -33.03 -23.94
CA TRP A 8 17.50 -31.78 -23.28
C TRP A 8 16.37 -30.73 -23.21
N SER A 9 15.16 -31.10 -22.78
CA SER A 9 14.02 -30.17 -22.76
C SER A 9 13.29 -30.04 -21.43
N ARG A 10 13.81 -30.59 -20.33
CA ARG A 10 13.14 -30.56 -19.01
C ARG A 10 13.60 -29.49 -18.02
N PHE A 11 14.49 -28.58 -18.39
CA PHE A 11 15.04 -27.59 -17.44
C PHE A 11 14.51 -26.16 -17.56
N TRP A 12 13.61 -25.86 -18.51
CA TRP A 12 13.04 -24.51 -18.69
C TRP A 12 11.50 -24.47 -18.76
N ASN A 13 10.83 -25.48 -18.19
CA ASN A 13 9.38 -25.52 -18.05
C ASN A 13 8.97 -25.72 -16.58
N ARG A 14 9.54 -24.93 -15.68
CA ARG A 14 8.76 -24.44 -14.56
C ARG A 14 8.22 -23.08 -15.00
N GLU A 15 7.06 -23.08 -15.64
CA GLU A 15 6.10 -22.05 -15.26
C GLU A 15 5.97 -22.23 -13.74
N TYR A 16 6.55 -21.31 -12.99
CA TYR A 16 5.98 -21.00 -11.70
C TYR A 16 4.69 -20.30 -12.08
N PRO A 17 3.51 -20.96 -12.07
CA PRO A 17 2.28 -20.18 -11.99
C PRO A 17 2.54 -19.16 -10.89
N CYS A 18 2.34 -17.88 -11.20
CA CYS A 18 2.32 -16.83 -10.19
C CYS A 18 1.12 -17.15 -9.28
N PHE A 19 1.26 -18.16 -8.42
CA PHE A 19 0.36 -18.47 -7.33
C PHE A 19 0.72 -17.48 -6.25
N SER A 20 0.14 -16.30 -6.36
CA SER A 20 0.29 -15.36 -5.29
C SER A 20 -0.84 -14.36 -5.37
N ASN A 21 -1.92 -14.72 -4.70
CA ASN A 21 -2.59 -13.73 -3.88
C ASN A 21 -1.53 -13.22 -2.87
N TYR A 22 -0.67 -12.28 -3.27
CA TYR A 22 0.27 -11.63 -2.36
C TYR A 22 -0.54 -10.65 -1.54
N TRP A 23 -1.00 -11.13 -0.39
CA TRP A 23 -1.54 -10.30 0.65
C TRP A 23 -0.38 -9.64 1.36
N ALA A 24 -0.41 -8.31 1.42
CA ALA A 24 0.62 -7.53 2.06
C ALA A 24 0.02 -6.50 3.02
N ASP A 25 0.81 -6.17 4.03
CA ASP A 25 0.52 -5.12 4.98
C ASP A 25 1.35 -3.90 4.63
N PHE A 26 0.68 -2.80 4.30
CA PHE A 26 1.31 -1.53 3.99
C PHE A 26 1.14 -0.58 5.18
N VAL A 27 2.26 -0.18 5.79
CA VAL A 27 2.27 0.84 6.84
C VAL A 27 3.02 2.05 6.30
N MET A 28 2.31 3.15 6.10
CA MET A 28 2.89 4.40 5.61
C MET A 28 3.12 5.38 6.75
N LEU A 29 4.30 6.00 6.72
CA LEU A 29 4.71 7.07 7.62
C LEU A 29 4.66 8.38 6.84
N LEU A 30 3.75 9.28 7.25
CA LEU A 30 3.54 10.57 6.62
C LEU A 30 4.23 11.67 7.45
N ASP A 31 5.26 12.29 6.88
CA ASP A 31 5.91 13.45 7.48
C ASP A 31 4.98 14.66 7.38
N ILE A 32 4.58 15.20 8.53
CA ILE A 32 3.75 16.40 8.66
C ILE A 32 4.49 17.54 9.34
N SER A 33 5.83 17.47 9.37
CA SER A 33 6.64 18.51 9.98
C SER A 33 6.47 19.85 9.27
N ALA A 34 6.71 20.94 9.99
CA ALA A 34 6.67 22.30 9.45
C ALA A 34 7.67 22.56 8.30
N SER A 35 8.58 21.61 8.02
CA SER A 35 9.49 21.67 6.89
C SER A 35 8.84 21.30 5.55
N ILE A 36 7.69 20.63 5.60
CA ILE A 36 6.93 20.23 4.41
C ILE A 36 6.05 21.39 3.96
N SER A 37 6.16 21.75 2.68
CA SER A 37 5.28 22.76 2.09
C SER A 37 3.88 22.20 1.90
N LYS A 38 2.86 23.07 1.93
CA LYS A 38 1.48 22.68 1.62
C LYS A 38 1.34 21.99 0.25
N GLU A 39 2.10 22.43 -0.74
CA GLU A 39 2.08 21.81 -2.07
C GLU A 39 2.63 20.37 -2.03
N ASP A 40 3.72 20.15 -1.30
CA ASP A 40 4.32 18.82 -1.18
C ASP A 40 3.48 17.89 -0.30
N PHE A 41 2.85 18.42 0.75
CA PHE A 41 1.86 17.69 1.54
C PHE A 41 0.71 17.18 0.65
N LEU A 42 0.14 18.02 -0.21
CA LEU A 42 -0.91 17.61 -1.15
C LEU A 42 -0.42 16.55 -2.14
N LYS A 43 0.83 16.62 -2.61
CA LYS A 43 1.42 15.56 -3.45
C LYS A 43 1.50 14.23 -2.70
N MET A 44 1.89 14.26 -1.43
CA MET A 44 1.96 13.05 -0.58
C MET A 44 0.57 12.44 -0.39
N ILE A 45 -0.45 13.24 -0.08
CA ILE A 45 -1.82 12.74 0.06
C ILE A 45 -2.36 12.19 -1.28
N ASN A 46 -2.08 12.85 -2.40
CA ASN A 46 -2.48 12.34 -3.71
C ASN A 46 -1.80 11.00 -4.03
N PHE A 47 -0.50 10.87 -3.72
CA PHE A 47 0.22 9.61 -3.88
C PHE A 47 -0.41 8.48 -3.04
N ILE A 48 -0.73 8.73 -1.77
CA ILE A 48 -1.35 7.74 -0.90
C ILE A 48 -2.73 7.33 -1.44
N SER A 49 -3.50 8.30 -1.93
CA SER A 49 -4.82 8.07 -2.53
C SER A 49 -4.74 7.19 -3.77
N GLU A 50 -3.82 7.49 -4.69
CA GLU A 50 -3.57 6.66 -5.88
C GLU A 50 -3.05 5.27 -5.50
N PHE A 51 -2.18 5.18 -4.49
CA PHE A 51 -1.65 3.91 -4.01
C PHE A 51 -2.74 3.01 -3.44
N LEU A 52 -3.68 3.55 -2.66
CA LEU A 52 -4.82 2.80 -2.13
C LEU A 52 -5.67 2.18 -3.25
N THR A 53 -5.86 2.90 -4.36
CA THR A 53 -6.56 2.35 -5.54
C THR A 53 -5.76 1.26 -6.25
N PHE A 54 -4.43 1.32 -6.21
CA PHE A 54 -3.56 0.35 -6.85
C PHE A 54 -3.53 -0.99 -6.11
N ILE A 55 -3.49 -0.97 -4.77
CA ILE A 55 -3.42 -2.20 -3.97
C ILE A 55 -4.78 -2.91 -3.80
N ASP A 56 -5.89 -2.25 -4.15
CA ASP A 56 -7.25 -2.80 -4.12
C ASP A 56 -7.60 -3.50 -2.80
N VAL A 57 -7.55 -2.76 -1.68
CA VAL A 57 -7.88 -3.29 -0.34
C VAL A 57 -9.32 -3.81 -0.23
N ASP A 58 -10.23 -3.37 -1.11
CA ASP A 58 -11.64 -3.75 -1.05
C ASP A 58 -11.89 -5.16 -1.59
N ARG A 59 -11.08 -5.61 -2.55
CA ARG A 59 -11.26 -6.89 -3.25
C ARG A 59 -10.13 -7.89 -2.99
N THR A 60 -9.11 -7.49 -2.23
CA THR A 60 -7.96 -8.33 -1.85
C THR A 60 -7.85 -8.40 -0.32
N GLU A 61 -6.93 -9.22 0.19
CA GLU A 61 -6.60 -9.21 1.63
C GLU A 61 -5.40 -8.27 1.93
N ASN A 62 -5.14 -7.30 1.04
CA ASN A 62 -4.16 -6.26 1.33
C ASN A 62 -4.68 -5.36 2.45
N ARG A 63 -3.81 -5.01 3.39
CA ARG A 63 -4.13 -4.14 4.51
C ARG A 63 -3.29 -2.87 4.44
N PHE A 64 -3.86 -1.78 4.93
CA PHE A 64 -3.21 -0.48 4.92
C PHE A 64 -3.29 0.18 6.30
N SER A 65 -2.26 0.92 6.67
CA SER A 65 -2.20 1.75 7.86
C SER A 65 -1.44 3.03 7.56
N LEU A 66 -1.89 4.12 8.18
CA LEU A 66 -1.27 5.43 8.08
C LEU A 66 -0.93 5.95 9.48
N ILE A 67 0.31 6.39 9.64
CA ILE A 67 0.78 7.09 10.82
C ILE A 67 1.35 8.43 10.32
N ASP A 68 0.87 9.53 10.86
CA ASP A 68 1.54 10.82 10.65
C ASP A 68 2.59 11.06 11.73
N PHE A 69 3.62 11.84 11.42
CA PHE A 69 4.64 12.19 12.40
C PHE A 69 5.22 13.58 12.17
N ASP A 70 5.50 14.24 13.30
CA ASP A 70 6.42 15.36 13.43
C ASP A 70 7.19 15.17 14.75
N ALA A 71 6.96 16.00 15.77
CA ALA A 71 7.52 15.79 17.11
C ALA A 71 6.93 14.55 17.80
N VAL A 72 5.68 14.19 17.48
CA VAL A 72 4.95 13.04 18.01
C VAL A 72 4.29 12.31 16.84
N ALA A 73 4.31 10.97 16.89
CA ALA A 73 3.64 10.14 15.90
C ALA A 73 2.18 9.88 16.32
N HIS A 74 1.24 10.04 15.38
CA HIS A 74 -0.17 9.71 15.60
C HIS A 74 -0.63 8.63 14.62
N LEU A 75 -1.29 7.61 15.17
CA LEU A 75 -1.93 6.58 14.37
C LEU A 75 -3.23 7.14 13.79
N ILE A 76 -3.29 7.31 12.47
CA ILE A 76 -4.45 7.85 11.77
C ILE A 76 -5.36 6.72 11.31
N ILE A 77 -4.78 5.70 10.67
CA ILE A 77 -5.50 4.51 10.23
C ILE A 77 -4.82 3.29 10.85
N PRO A 78 -5.50 2.55 11.75
CA PRO A 78 -4.95 1.32 12.31
C PRO A 78 -4.89 0.22 11.24
N LEU A 79 -3.92 -0.67 11.36
CA LEU A 79 -3.83 -1.86 10.51
C LEU A 79 -4.91 -2.88 10.93
N VAL A 80 -6.15 -2.67 10.52
CA VAL A 80 -7.27 -3.56 10.83
C VAL A 80 -7.67 -4.42 9.62
N PRO A 81 -8.27 -5.60 9.84
CA PRO A 81 -8.51 -6.57 8.77
C PRO A 81 -9.55 -6.18 7.72
N LYS A 82 -10.28 -5.06 7.88
CA LYS A 82 -11.35 -4.66 6.95
C LYS A 82 -11.82 -3.20 7.14
N ASP A 83 -11.03 -2.26 6.64
CA ASP A 83 -11.53 -0.92 6.32
C ASP A 83 -11.74 -0.83 4.81
N THR A 84 -12.79 -0.12 4.38
CA THR A 84 -13.05 0.08 2.95
C THR A 84 -12.22 1.25 2.41
N THR A 85 -11.84 1.21 1.12
CA THR A 85 -11.15 2.33 0.47
C THR A 85 -11.93 3.64 0.65
N GLN A 86 -13.26 3.60 0.63
CA GLN A 86 -14.10 4.78 0.80
C GLN A 86 -13.93 5.44 2.18
N GLU A 87 -13.81 4.65 3.23
CA GLU A 87 -13.63 5.15 4.60
C GLU A 87 -12.24 5.78 4.77
N MET A 88 -11.19 5.09 4.27
CA MET A 88 -9.82 5.61 4.28
C MET A 88 -9.70 6.90 3.46
N MET A 89 -10.35 6.97 2.28
CA MET A 89 -10.37 8.19 1.45
C MET A 89 -11.13 9.34 2.14
N GLY A 90 -12.15 9.04 2.94
CA GLY A 90 -12.83 10.04 3.78
C GLY A 90 -11.91 10.63 4.84
N LEU A 91 -11.11 9.79 5.51
CA LEU A 91 -10.11 10.22 6.49
C LEU A 91 -9.00 11.06 5.85
N MET A 92 -8.50 10.66 4.68
CA MET A 92 -7.49 11.45 3.95
C MET A 92 -8.01 12.84 3.60
N LYS A 93 -9.25 12.96 3.10
CA LYS A 93 -9.87 14.26 2.79
C LYS A 93 -10.07 15.14 4.02
N ALA A 94 -10.44 14.54 5.16
CA ALA A 94 -10.53 15.27 6.42
C ALA A 94 -9.15 15.82 6.84
N LYS A 95 -8.08 15.05 6.60
CA LYS A 95 -6.70 15.46 6.89
C LYS A 95 -6.22 16.59 5.97
N GLU A 96 -6.53 16.54 4.67
CA GLU A 96 -6.30 17.65 3.74
C GLU A 96 -6.97 18.95 4.20
N HIS A 97 -8.18 18.85 4.76
CA HIS A 97 -8.93 20.01 5.22
C HIS A 97 -8.32 20.63 6.49
N ASP A 98 -7.89 19.80 7.45
CA ASP A 98 -7.26 20.25 8.70
C ASP A 98 -5.97 21.05 8.42
N ASP A 99 -5.15 20.60 7.47
CA ASP A 99 -3.93 21.30 7.05
C ASP A 99 -4.22 22.59 6.25
N SER A 100 -5.43 22.75 5.72
CA SER A 100 -5.81 23.96 4.99
C SER A 100 -6.15 25.15 5.90
N GLY A 101 -6.22 24.95 7.21
CA GLY A 101 -6.62 25.93 8.22
C GLY A 101 -5.51 26.55 9.08
N SER A 102 -4.23 26.19 8.87
CA SER A 102 -3.06 26.85 9.50
C SER A 102 -2.30 27.75 8.55
#